data_AF-A0A2D6PPH3-F1
#
_entry.id   AF-A0A2D6PPH3-F1
#
_cell.length_a   1.000
_cell.length_b   1.000
_cell.length_c   1.000
_cell.angle_alpha   90.00
_cell.angle_beta   90.00
_cell.angle_gamma   90.00
#
_symmetry.space_group_name_H-M   'P 1'
#
loop_
_entity.id
_entity.type
_entity.pdbx_description
1 polymer ?
#
loop_
_entity_poly.entity_id
_entity_poly.type
_entity_poly.pdbx_seq_one_letter_code
_entity_poly.pdbx_strand_id
1 'polypeptide(L)'
;MLIGGAVVAVAAVIGLIVIISSGDDERPKQTSNRNAKAEARKKLLAESTDAAMKFLGDVSKRHDVQTAAGAWEASKELFARVETMRAEKKLQEPINLLLKEASTFKKKVLQFDPDFGPAREANGERKYADDLVPYMKADYLEEADKVVARRAHARMLRYIKGSKGWAQKDKFADVDKIIARLKPTKDKRDKLRDTPFYRTALQMEQKILADLENRFRDYEKDGKWTGAEMRIREPFVFFIQKDVSWDTQQVANTRSRSLLGLQDIILSEFGKEIDIKPVKEPVPVLMFRTHGMYQKYAGSGPGVLAHFEPSTGRLAVHDDCDHTTIMHEGTHQLMWFWTTRDGATNTNPGLRSYWFQEGVAEWYSGSHRTRNSDGQWAYDIGLLHAGRLSNLSALMGTAKDAKKLFNLKELVKCRYMHRGRITKTGRTGALYAQGWFLIYFMNHFNVDDQGVVHPEQTGKYAARWREYVKAELQGETGIDVFMEKMQLDEESFKKLSDEHWRFAAWVNTKMNLKAVKDKRIIPWKEQKNRRGETSGEAKDDILTPLAGLEIPPWDRDSIKKPGEKKSN
;
A
#
# COMPACT_ATOMS: atom_id res chain seq x y z
N MET A 1 0.83 -25.48 23.03
CA MET A 1 2.11 -24.77 22.77
C MET A 1 2.33 -23.79 23.90
N LEU A 2 3.06 -24.24 24.92
CA LEU A 2 3.40 -23.51 26.12
C LEU A 2 4.68 -22.71 25.85
N ILE A 3 4.61 -21.38 25.88
CA ILE A 3 5.80 -20.53 25.98
C ILE A 3 5.63 -19.75 27.28
N GLY A 4 6.27 -20.29 28.31
CA GLY A 4 6.29 -19.77 29.67
C GLY A 4 7.03 -18.45 29.76
N GLY A 5 6.53 -17.60 30.66
CA GLY A 5 7.17 -16.35 31.05
C GLY A 5 8.47 -16.58 31.80
N ALA A 6 9.49 -15.82 31.44
CA ALA A 6 10.69 -15.65 32.24
C ALA A 6 10.58 -14.31 32.98
N VAL A 7 10.24 -14.40 34.27
CA VAL A 7 10.39 -13.31 35.24
C VAL A 7 11.88 -13.16 35.53
N VAL A 8 12.44 -11.99 35.20
CA VAL A 8 13.81 -11.62 35.54
C VAL A 8 13.84 -11.26 37.03
N ALA A 9 14.24 -12.23 37.86
CA ALA A 9 14.57 -12.01 39.25
C ALA A 9 16.00 -11.46 39.35
N VAL A 10 16.13 -10.24 39.89
CA VAL A 10 17.42 -9.64 40.24
C VAL A 10 17.93 -10.35 41.50
N ALA A 11 18.86 -11.30 41.30
CA ALA A 11 19.53 -12.00 42.38
C ALA A 11 20.59 -11.08 43.02
N ALA A 12 20.44 -10.81 44.31
CA ALA A 12 21.45 -10.19 45.15
C ALA A 12 22.63 -11.16 45.32
N VAL A 13 23.83 -10.73 44.94
CA VAL A 13 25.07 -11.44 45.26
C VAL A 13 25.45 -11.12 46.70
N ILE A 14 24.99 -11.97 47.62
CA ILE A 14 25.56 -12.11 48.97
C ILE A 14 26.33 -13.42 48.95
N GLY A 15 27.65 -13.33 48.85
CA GLY A 15 28.55 -14.46 48.99
C GLY A 15 28.58 -14.92 50.45
N LEU A 16 27.84 -15.98 50.74
CA LEU A 16 27.95 -16.78 51.94
C LEU A 16 28.92 -17.93 51.64
N ILE A 17 30.10 -17.94 52.27
CA ILE A 17 30.95 -19.14 52.37
C ILE A 17 31.01 -19.49 53.86
N VAL A 18 30.55 -20.70 54.17
CA VAL A 18 30.36 -21.23 55.52
C VAL A 18 30.83 -22.69 55.54
N ILE A 19 31.94 -22.91 56.29
CA ILE A 19 32.39 -24.08 57.09
C ILE A 19 32.92 -25.31 56.27
N ILE A 20 33.90 -26.17 56.64
CA ILE A 20 34.58 -26.60 57.90
C ILE A 20 36.00 -27.15 57.57
N SER A 21 37.02 -26.81 58.39
CA SER A 21 37.98 -27.82 58.91
C SER A 21 38.66 -27.28 60.17
N SER A 22 38.14 -27.68 61.33
CA SER A 22 38.75 -27.50 62.64
C SER A 22 39.92 -28.49 62.79
N GLY A 23 41.13 -27.99 62.58
CA GLY A 23 42.35 -28.57 63.16
C GLY A 23 42.71 -27.75 64.39
N ASP A 24 42.81 -28.42 65.53
CA ASP A 24 43.31 -27.86 66.78
C ASP A 24 44.79 -27.48 66.58
N ASP A 25 45.06 -26.17 66.58
CA ASP A 25 46.41 -25.64 66.73
C ASP A 25 46.36 -24.37 67.58
N GLU A 26 47.10 -24.41 68.68
CA GLU A 26 47.26 -23.34 69.67
C GLU A 26 47.71 -22.04 68.98
N ARG A 27 46.79 -21.07 68.83
CA ARG A 27 47.15 -19.71 68.37
C ARG A 27 47.48 -18.80 69.55
N PRO A 28 48.62 -18.10 69.51
CA PRO A 28 49.04 -17.19 70.56
C PRO A 28 48.09 -15.99 70.69
N LYS A 29 47.90 -15.51 71.92
CA LYS A 29 47.12 -14.31 72.27
C LYS A 29 47.61 -13.08 71.50
N GLN A 30 47.03 -12.82 70.35
CA GLN A 30 47.29 -11.65 69.50
C GLN A 30 46.28 -10.52 69.80
N THR A 31 46.16 -10.12 71.06
CA THR A 31 45.28 -9.03 71.50
C THR A 31 45.94 -7.65 71.40
N SER A 32 47.27 -7.55 71.38
CA SER A 32 47.98 -6.26 71.33
C SER A 32 47.98 -5.58 69.95
N ASN A 33 47.93 -6.34 68.85
CA ASN A 33 48.00 -5.78 67.49
C ASN A 33 46.64 -5.28 66.94
N ARG A 34 45.52 -5.69 67.56
CA ARG A 34 44.18 -5.22 67.19
C ARG A 34 43.92 -3.77 67.65
N ASN A 35 44.42 -3.40 68.83
CA ASN A 35 44.25 -2.05 69.36
C ASN A 35 45.06 -1.02 68.57
N ALA A 36 46.32 -1.32 68.23
CA ALA A 36 47.16 -0.44 67.40
C ALA A 36 46.58 -0.23 65.99
N LYS A 37 46.06 -1.29 65.35
CA LYS A 37 45.42 -1.19 64.03
C LYS A 37 44.09 -0.41 64.09
N ALA A 38 43.33 -0.54 65.18
CA ALA A 38 42.11 0.22 65.41
C ALA A 38 42.40 1.71 65.63
N GLU A 39 43.42 2.05 66.43
CA GLU A 39 43.87 3.43 66.63
C GLU A 39 44.40 4.07 65.35
N ALA A 40 45.23 3.36 64.58
CA ALA A 40 45.73 3.84 63.30
C ALA A 40 44.60 4.10 62.29
N ARG A 41 43.60 3.20 62.24
CA ARG A 41 42.41 3.39 61.40
C ARG A 41 41.57 4.58 61.88
N LYS A 42 41.40 4.77 63.20
CA LYS A 42 40.66 5.90 63.77
C LYS A 42 41.32 7.23 63.45
N LYS A 43 42.66 7.29 63.53
CA LYS A 43 43.45 8.47 63.16
C LYS A 43 43.31 8.78 61.66
N LEU A 44 43.50 7.79 60.79
CA LEU A 44 43.33 7.94 59.35
C LEU A 44 41.91 8.37 58.97
N LEU A 45 40.90 7.85 59.67
CA LEU A 45 39.50 8.24 59.49
C LEU A 45 39.26 9.70 59.86
N ALA A 46 39.79 10.15 61.00
CA ALA A 46 39.69 11.55 61.42
C ALA A 46 40.34 12.48 60.37
N GLU A 47 41.59 12.21 59.99
CA GLU A 47 42.33 12.99 59.00
C GLU A 47 41.62 13.03 57.64
N SER A 48 41.10 11.89 57.18
CA SER A 48 40.37 11.82 55.90
C SER A 48 39.00 12.51 55.97
N THR A 49 38.37 12.57 57.14
CA THR A 49 37.11 13.28 57.36
C THR A 49 37.35 14.79 57.38
N ASP A 50 38.40 15.24 58.06
CA ASP A 50 38.81 16.65 58.10
C ASP A 50 39.15 17.17 56.69
N ALA A 51 39.89 16.38 55.91
CA ALA A 51 40.18 16.70 54.52
C ALA A 51 38.90 16.83 53.66
N ALA A 52 37.91 15.96 53.88
CA ALA A 52 36.63 16.04 53.18
C ALA A 52 35.80 17.26 53.60
N MET A 53 35.78 17.61 54.90
CA MET A 53 35.12 18.82 55.40
C MET A 53 35.77 20.10 54.88
N LYS A 54 37.12 20.14 54.82
CA LYS A 54 37.85 21.26 54.22
C LYS A 54 37.50 21.41 52.74
N PHE A 55 37.54 20.33 51.97
CA PHE A 55 37.17 20.33 50.57
C PHE A 55 35.73 20.84 50.36
N LEU A 56 34.78 20.38 51.18
CA LEU A 56 33.40 20.84 51.14
C LEU A 56 33.27 22.36 51.39
N GLY A 57 34.00 22.88 52.38
CA GLY A 57 34.05 24.31 52.67
C GLY A 57 34.60 25.12 51.49
N ASP A 58 35.63 24.61 50.82
CA ASP A 58 36.24 25.26 49.65
C ASP A 58 35.29 25.24 48.44
N VAL A 59 34.62 24.13 48.17
CA VAL A 59 33.58 24.02 47.12
C VAL A 59 32.47 25.03 47.37
N SER A 60 31.99 25.15 48.61
CA SER A 60 30.90 26.07 48.97
C SER A 60 31.27 27.55 48.85
N LYS A 61 32.58 27.89 48.86
CA LYS A 61 33.08 29.25 48.63
C LYS A 61 33.31 29.54 47.14
N ARG A 62 33.78 28.53 46.38
CA ARG A 62 34.02 28.65 44.94
C ARG A 62 32.74 28.81 44.15
N HIS A 63 31.69 28.12 44.56
CA HIS A 63 30.38 28.16 43.91
C HIS A 63 29.40 28.91 44.78
N ASP A 64 28.60 29.80 44.19
CA ASP A 64 27.50 30.44 44.90
C ASP A 64 26.36 29.43 45.13
N VAL A 65 26.48 28.66 46.22
CA VAL A 65 25.52 27.62 46.61
C VAL A 65 24.13 28.15 46.99
N GLN A 66 23.92 29.47 46.95
CA GLN A 66 22.61 30.11 47.13
C GLN A 66 21.86 30.30 45.80
N THR A 67 22.48 29.96 44.67
CA THR A 67 21.83 29.93 43.34
C THR A 67 21.66 28.50 42.84
N ALA A 68 20.70 28.27 41.95
CA ALA A 68 20.52 26.96 41.30
C ALA A 68 21.79 26.53 40.54
N ALA A 69 22.41 27.46 39.79
CA ALA A 69 23.62 27.18 39.03
C ALA A 69 24.81 26.87 39.94
N GLY A 70 25.08 27.67 40.97
CA GLY A 70 26.21 27.42 41.87
C GLY A 70 26.01 26.17 42.74
N ALA A 71 24.80 25.89 43.21
CA ALA A 71 24.50 24.62 43.89
C ALA A 71 24.69 23.40 42.96
N TRP A 72 24.38 23.54 41.67
CA TRP A 72 24.59 22.48 40.68
C TRP A 72 26.07 22.21 40.41
N GLU A 73 26.86 23.26 40.19
CA GLU A 73 28.31 23.15 39.99
C GLU A 73 29.00 22.56 41.23
N ALA A 74 28.62 23.00 42.44
CA ALA A 74 29.09 22.42 43.69
C ALA A 74 28.76 20.92 43.80
N SER A 75 27.53 20.51 43.44
CA SER A 75 27.12 19.10 43.45
C SER A 75 27.96 18.25 42.50
N LYS A 76 28.18 18.74 41.26
CA LYS A 76 29.03 18.05 40.26
C LYS A 76 30.46 17.88 40.75
N GLU A 77 31.06 18.92 41.33
CA GLU A 77 32.43 18.87 41.85
C GLU A 77 32.56 17.86 43.01
N LEU A 78 31.59 17.82 43.92
CA LEU A 78 31.57 16.84 45.00
C LEU A 78 31.44 15.40 44.49
N PHE A 79 30.55 15.13 43.51
CA PHE A 79 30.45 13.81 42.88
C PHE A 79 31.75 13.40 42.18
N ALA A 80 32.41 14.32 41.47
CA ALA A 80 33.70 14.04 40.83
C ALA A 80 34.78 13.69 41.87
N ARG A 81 34.79 14.39 43.02
CA ARG A 81 35.73 14.08 44.12
C ARG A 81 35.44 12.72 44.73
N VAL A 82 34.18 12.36 44.91
CA VAL A 82 33.76 11.02 45.38
C VAL A 82 34.31 9.92 44.48
N GLU A 83 34.18 10.05 43.17
CA GLU A 83 34.72 9.06 42.21
C GLU A 83 36.25 8.96 42.29
N THR A 84 36.93 10.10 42.44
CA THR A 84 38.38 10.14 42.65
C THR A 84 38.78 9.40 43.95
N MET A 85 38.08 9.66 45.05
CA MET A 85 38.36 9.00 46.34
C MET A 85 38.08 7.49 46.31
N ARG A 86 37.08 7.05 45.54
CA ARG A 86 36.82 5.62 45.29
C ARG A 86 37.96 4.96 44.53
N ALA A 87 38.45 5.60 43.46
CA ALA A 87 39.58 5.12 42.67
C ALA A 87 40.87 5.04 43.52
N GLU A 88 41.08 6.00 44.42
CA GLU A 88 42.16 6.03 45.40
C GLU A 88 41.98 5.04 46.58
N LYS A 89 40.90 4.25 46.60
CA LYS A 89 40.55 3.31 47.69
C LYS A 89 40.52 3.96 49.08
N LYS A 90 40.03 5.20 49.17
CA LYS A 90 39.88 5.92 50.45
C LYS A 90 38.79 5.29 51.33
N LEU A 91 38.78 5.69 52.60
CA LEU A 91 37.78 5.24 53.58
C LEU A 91 36.36 5.62 53.13
N GLN A 92 35.38 4.78 53.49
CA GLN A 92 34.00 4.90 53.01
C GLN A 92 33.24 6.06 53.69
N GLU A 93 33.59 6.39 54.93
CA GLU A 93 32.87 7.39 55.73
C GLU A 93 33.03 8.82 55.15
N PRO A 94 34.24 9.31 54.77
CA PRO A 94 34.39 10.58 54.05
C PRO A 94 33.70 10.60 52.67
N ILE A 95 33.69 9.45 51.97
CA ILE A 95 32.97 9.30 50.69
C ILE A 95 31.46 9.50 50.91
N ASN A 96 30.90 8.88 51.95
CA ASN A 96 29.49 9.03 52.30
C ASN A 96 29.13 10.46 52.72
N LEU A 97 30.03 11.16 53.41
CA LEU A 97 29.87 12.57 53.76
C LEU A 97 29.73 13.45 52.52
N LEU A 98 30.67 13.35 51.58
CA LEU A 98 30.64 14.13 50.33
C LEU A 98 29.44 13.76 49.45
N LEU A 99 29.07 12.46 49.37
CA LEU A 99 27.86 12.01 48.65
C LEU A 99 26.58 12.58 49.24
N LYS A 100 26.47 12.61 50.57
CA LYS A 100 25.33 13.20 51.28
C LYS A 100 25.19 14.67 50.92
N GLU A 101 26.28 15.42 50.96
CA GLU A 101 26.25 16.85 50.69
C GLU A 101 26.05 17.18 49.20
N ALA A 102 26.65 16.40 48.29
CA ALA A 102 26.38 16.49 46.86
C ALA A 102 24.87 16.29 46.57
N SER A 103 24.24 15.35 47.28
CA SER A 103 22.80 15.10 47.20
C SER A 103 21.98 16.25 47.81
N THR A 104 22.44 16.88 48.90
CA THR A 104 21.83 18.08 49.49
C THR A 104 21.84 19.23 48.48
N PHE A 105 22.99 19.54 47.87
CA PHE A 105 23.08 20.58 46.86
C PHE A 105 22.20 20.27 45.64
N LYS A 106 22.22 19.03 45.14
CA LYS A 106 21.32 18.61 44.04
C LYS A 106 19.84 18.85 44.36
N LYS A 107 19.41 18.61 45.60
CA LYS A 107 18.03 18.91 46.05
C LYS A 107 17.75 20.40 46.09
N LYS A 108 18.70 21.22 46.58
CA LYS A 108 18.57 22.69 46.62
C LYS A 108 18.45 23.30 45.22
N VAL A 109 19.11 22.75 44.21
CA VAL A 109 18.99 23.22 42.81
C VAL A 109 17.52 23.34 42.39
N LEU A 110 16.73 22.29 42.61
CA LEU A 110 15.30 22.28 42.23
C LEU A 110 14.40 23.08 43.18
N GLN A 111 14.88 23.43 44.38
CA GLN A 111 14.20 24.37 45.27
C GLN A 111 14.38 25.81 44.77
N PHE A 112 15.59 26.15 44.32
CA PHE A 112 15.90 27.47 43.77
C PHE A 112 15.29 27.69 42.37
N ASP A 113 15.43 26.70 41.49
CA ASP A 113 14.83 26.73 40.16
C ASP A 113 14.18 25.37 39.83
N PRO A 114 12.85 25.25 39.99
CA PRO A 114 12.13 24.04 39.65
C PRO A 114 12.21 23.63 38.17
N ASP A 115 12.64 24.51 37.26
CA ASP A 115 12.78 24.23 35.81
C ASP A 115 14.25 24.02 35.39
N PHE A 116 15.20 23.90 36.34
CA PHE A 116 16.62 23.75 36.05
C PHE A 116 16.94 22.42 35.34
N GLY A 117 17.04 22.49 34.01
CA GLY A 117 17.12 21.33 33.12
C GLY A 117 18.18 20.29 33.47
N PRO A 118 19.46 20.67 33.67
CA PRO A 118 20.51 19.69 33.97
C PRO A 118 20.22 18.84 35.23
N ALA A 119 19.65 19.45 36.28
CA ALA A 119 19.34 18.72 37.51
C ALA A 119 18.12 17.79 37.33
N ARG A 120 17.11 18.23 36.58
CA ARG A 120 15.95 17.41 36.18
C ARG A 120 16.37 16.20 35.35
N GLU A 121 17.20 16.40 34.32
CA GLU A 121 17.72 15.34 33.46
C GLU A 121 18.57 14.33 34.25
N ALA A 122 19.41 14.82 35.16
CA ALA A 122 20.18 13.97 36.08
C ALA A 122 19.32 13.23 37.11
N ASN A 123 18.03 13.58 37.25
CA ASN A 123 17.03 12.83 38.02
C ASN A 123 16.21 11.88 37.14
N GLY A 124 16.63 11.66 35.89
CA GLY A 124 15.92 10.78 34.97
C GLY A 124 14.65 11.40 34.39
N GLU A 125 14.50 12.73 34.47
CA GLU A 125 13.36 13.44 33.88
C GLU A 125 13.68 13.93 32.46
N ARG A 126 12.63 14.18 31.68
CA ARG A 126 12.67 14.79 30.36
C ARG A 126 11.58 15.85 30.28
N LYS A 127 11.88 16.98 29.65
CA LYS A 127 10.88 18.01 29.34
C LYS A 127 10.11 17.61 28.10
N TYR A 128 8.79 17.62 28.18
CA TYR A 128 7.93 17.36 27.03
C TYR A 128 7.85 18.61 26.15
N ALA A 129 8.28 18.51 24.90
CA ALA A 129 8.36 19.61 23.95
C ALA A 129 7.22 19.56 22.91
N ASP A 130 6.04 19.07 23.32
CA ASP A 130 4.89 18.91 22.43
C ASP A 130 5.17 18.04 21.19
N ASP A 131 6.06 17.05 21.35
CA ASP A 131 6.61 16.22 20.27
C ASP A 131 5.54 15.51 19.39
N LEU A 132 4.31 15.37 19.89
CA LEU A 132 3.19 14.72 19.19
C LEU A 132 2.28 15.69 18.43
N VAL A 133 2.35 17.00 18.70
CA VAL A 133 1.51 18.01 18.06
C VAL A 133 1.62 17.99 16.52
N PRO A 134 2.83 17.83 15.92
CA PRO A 134 2.95 17.72 14.46
C PRO A 134 2.15 16.55 13.86
N TYR A 135 1.98 15.45 14.60
CA TYR A 135 1.27 14.25 14.12
C TYR A 135 -0.25 14.33 14.36
N MET A 136 -0.70 15.05 15.38
CA MET A 136 -2.13 15.18 15.70
C MET A 136 -2.93 15.90 14.60
N LYS A 137 -2.28 16.76 13.81
CA LYS A 137 -2.90 17.59 12.77
C LYS A 137 -2.38 17.26 11.36
N ALA A 138 -1.59 16.19 11.21
CA ALA A 138 -0.96 15.83 9.95
C ALA A 138 -1.98 15.38 8.90
N ASP A 139 -2.11 16.11 7.79
CA ASP A 139 -3.01 15.79 6.67
C ASP A 139 -2.73 14.41 6.02
N TYR A 140 -1.48 13.95 6.11
CA TYR A 140 -0.98 12.70 5.54
C TYR A 140 -1.20 11.45 6.42
N LEU A 141 -1.73 11.62 7.64
CA LEU A 141 -2.03 10.52 8.56
C LEU A 141 -3.51 10.15 8.55
N GLU A 142 -3.77 8.86 8.72
CA GLU A 142 -5.12 8.36 9.02
C GLU A 142 -5.60 8.88 10.38
N GLU A 143 -6.91 8.99 10.54
CA GLU A 143 -7.55 9.47 11.76
C GLU A 143 -7.25 8.56 12.95
N ALA A 144 -7.13 7.24 12.72
CA ALA A 144 -6.71 6.30 13.75
C ALA A 144 -5.34 6.67 14.35
N ASP A 145 -4.36 7.03 13.52
CA ASP A 145 -3.03 7.45 13.97
C ASP A 145 -3.07 8.79 14.70
N LYS A 146 -3.86 9.75 14.19
CA LYS A 146 -4.08 11.04 14.86
C LYS A 146 -4.71 10.85 16.24
N VAL A 147 -5.72 9.98 16.37
CA VAL A 147 -6.35 9.64 17.65
C VAL A 147 -5.33 9.05 18.64
N VAL A 148 -4.47 8.14 18.17
CA VAL A 148 -3.41 7.56 19.02
C VAL A 148 -2.44 8.65 19.50
N ALA A 149 -1.99 9.53 18.59
CA ALA A 149 -1.13 10.67 18.96
C ALA A 149 -1.82 11.62 19.94
N ARG A 150 -3.09 11.98 19.72
CA ARG A 150 -3.88 12.84 20.61
C ARG A 150 -4.03 12.24 22.00
N ARG A 151 -4.28 10.93 22.11
CA ARG A 151 -4.41 10.22 23.41
C ARG A 151 -3.09 10.20 24.16
N ALA A 152 -1.98 9.94 23.48
CA ALA A 152 -0.66 9.95 24.10
C ALA A 152 -0.25 11.37 24.54
N HIS A 153 -0.50 12.38 23.71
CA HIS A 153 -0.30 13.79 24.04
C HIS A 153 -1.10 14.19 25.29
N ALA A 154 -2.41 13.92 25.32
CA ALA A 154 -3.25 14.23 26.48
C ALA A 154 -2.79 13.50 27.76
N ARG A 155 -2.29 12.27 27.63
CA ARG A 155 -1.69 11.54 28.76
C ARG A 155 -0.42 12.22 29.25
N MET A 156 0.45 12.64 28.33
CA MET A 156 1.68 13.34 28.66
C MET A 156 1.40 14.68 29.35
N LEU A 157 0.41 15.45 28.87
CA LEU A 157 -0.05 16.67 29.53
C LEU A 157 -0.49 16.44 30.98
N ARG A 158 -1.08 15.27 31.29
CA ARG A 158 -1.43 14.90 32.67
C ARG A 158 -0.20 14.60 33.53
N TYR A 159 0.79 13.90 32.99
CA TYR A 159 2.02 13.57 33.74
C TYR A 159 2.88 14.79 34.04
N ILE A 160 2.90 15.78 33.15
CA ILE A 160 3.68 17.02 33.34
C ILE A 160 2.91 18.11 34.09
N LYS A 161 1.63 17.89 34.42
CA LYS A 161 0.79 18.86 35.11
C LYS A 161 1.37 19.14 36.50
N GLY A 162 1.73 20.40 36.75
CA GLY A 162 2.36 20.83 38.01
C GLY A 162 3.89 20.75 38.03
N SER A 163 4.51 20.13 37.01
CA SER A 163 5.96 19.93 36.91
C SER A 163 6.62 20.79 35.83
N LYS A 164 5.98 21.91 35.42
CA LYS A 164 6.47 22.83 34.37
C LYS A 164 6.92 22.13 33.07
N GLY A 165 6.27 21.02 32.68
CA GLY A 165 6.62 20.28 31.47
C GLY A 165 7.54 19.07 31.69
N TRP A 166 8.03 18.83 32.91
CA TRP A 166 8.90 17.69 33.22
C TRP A 166 8.14 16.45 33.66
N ALA A 167 8.60 15.27 33.22
CA ALA A 167 8.18 13.98 33.75
C ALA A 167 9.34 12.98 33.71
N GLN A 168 9.20 11.89 34.44
CA GLN A 168 10.15 10.77 34.42
C GLN A 168 10.24 10.15 33.01
N LYS A 169 11.45 9.75 32.57
CA LYS A 169 11.72 9.22 31.22
C LYS A 169 10.88 7.99 30.88
N ASP A 170 10.54 7.14 31.86
CA ASP A 170 9.65 5.99 31.65
C ASP A 170 8.26 6.38 31.14
N LYS A 171 7.77 7.58 31.48
CA LYS A 171 6.49 8.11 31.00
C LYS A 171 6.50 8.49 29.52
N PHE A 172 7.68 8.63 28.90
CA PHE A 172 7.84 8.93 27.48
C PHE A 172 7.84 7.70 26.58
N ALA A 173 7.87 6.47 27.13
CA ALA A 173 7.95 5.24 26.34
C ALA A 173 6.85 5.13 25.26
N ASP A 174 5.60 5.47 25.61
CA ASP A 174 4.48 5.50 24.65
C ASP A 174 4.65 6.58 23.58
N VAL A 175 5.13 7.78 23.98
CA VAL A 175 5.38 8.91 23.08
C VAL A 175 6.45 8.54 22.06
N ASP A 176 7.60 8.04 22.53
CA ASP A 176 8.74 7.66 21.69
C ASP A 176 8.37 6.53 20.73
N LYS A 177 7.58 5.54 21.18
CA LYS A 177 7.07 4.46 20.32
C LYS A 177 6.16 4.99 19.21
N ILE A 178 5.27 5.93 19.51
CA ILE A 178 4.38 6.54 18.50
C ILE A 178 5.19 7.37 17.51
N ILE A 179 6.14 8.18 17.98
CA ILE A 179 7.00 8.98 17.10
C ILE A 179 7.82 8.06 16.20
N ALA A 180 8.46 7.01 16.74
CA ALA A 180 9.22 6.05 15.95
C ALA A 180 8.37 5.38 14.86
N ARG A 181 7.09 5.08 15.15
CA ARG A 181 6.14 4.52 14.18
C ARG A 181 5.75 5.52 13.09
N LEU A 182 5.49 6.77 13.44
CA LEU A 182 4.93 7.77 12.51
C LEU A 182 5.99 8.58 11.76
N LYS A 183 7.21 8.65 12.29
CA LYS A 183 8.34 9.40 11.70
C LYS A 183 8.66 8.97 10.27
N PRO A 184 8.72 7.67 9.90
CA PRO A 184 8.96 7.28 8.51
C PRO A 184 7.92 7.85 7.54
N THR A 185 6.64 7.90 7.93
CA THR A 185 5.58 8.48 7.11
C THR A 185 5.75 10.00 6.96
N LYS A 186 6.11 10.69 8.03
CA LYS A 186 6.43 12.13 8.00
C LYS A 186 7.62 12.40 7.07
N ASP A 187 8.72 11.68 7.27
CA ASP A 187 9.95 11.87 6.49
C ASP A 187 9.69 11.57 4.99
N LYS A 188 8.85 10.57 4.66
CA LYS A 188 8.40 10.31 3.28
C LYS A 188 7.57 11.49 2.72
N ARG A 189 6.65 12.05 3.51
CA ARG A 189 5.83 13.20 3.11
C ARG A 189 6.68 14.46 2.88
N ASP A 190 7.64 14.72 3.76
CA ASP A 190 8.52 15.88 3.65
C ASP A 190 9.39 15.77 2.39
N LYS A 191 10.00 14.60 2.13
CA LYS A 191 10.74 14.36 0.88
C LYS A 191 9.88 14.54 -0.37
N LEU A 192 8.61 14.09 -0.33
CA LEU A 192 7.68 14.25 -1.44
C LEU A 192 7.42 15.73 -1.74
N ARG A 193 7.33 16.60 -0.72
CA ARG A 193 7.03 18.03 -0.90
C ARG A 193 8.05 18.77 -1.76
N ASP A 194 9.30 18.31 -1.73
CA ASP A 194 10.38 18.94 -2.48
C ASP A 194 10.45 18.49 -3.95
N THR A 195 9.67 17.47 -4.34
CA THR A 195 9.69 16.88 -5.69
C THR A 195 8.95 17.73 -6.74
N PRO A 196 9.34 17.63 -8.03
CA PRO A 196 8.54 18.17 -9.13
C PRO A 196 7.12 17.60 -9.19
N PHE A 197 6.95 16.30 -8.89
CA PHE A 197 5.64 15.64 -8.85
C PHE A 197 4.67 16.38 -7.93
N TYR A 198 5.09 16.68 -6.70
CA TYR A 198 4.23 17.33 -5.71
C TYR A 198 3.80 18.74 -6.14
N ARG A 199 4.70 19.52 -6.75
CA ARG A 199 4.38 20.85 -7.28
C ARG A 199 3.34 20.77 -8.40
N THR A 200 3.50 19.83 -9.32
CA THR A 200 2.51 19.58 -10.39
C THR A 200 1.17 19.12 -9.82
N ALA A 201 1.17 18.28 -8.77
CA ALA A 201 -0.05 17.84 -8.10
C ALA A 201 -0.81 19.02 -7.45
N LEU A 202 -0.11 19.97 -6.82
CA LEU A 202 -0.72 21.18 -6.25
C LEU A 202 -1.35 22.09 -7.32
N GLN A 203 -0.71 22.25 -8.48
CA GLN A 203 -1.29 23.00 -9.60
C GLN A 203 -2.54 22.32 -10.15
N MET A 204 -2.50 20.98 -10.26
CA MET A 204 -3.64 20.16 -10.64
C MET A 204 -4.81 20.29 -9.65
N GLU A 205 -4.52 20.36 -8.35
CA GLU A 205 -5.53 20.50 -7.30
C GLU A 205 -6.39 21.75 -7.49
N GLN A 206 -5.76 22.90 -7.67
CA GLN A 206 -6.48 24.16 -7.86
C GLN A 206 -7.42 24.09 -9.08
N LYS A 207 -6.94 23.55 -10.20
CA LYS A 207 -7.71 23.42 -11.44
C LYS A 207 -8.90 22.45 -11.27
N ILE A 208 -8.67 21.29 -10.66
CA ILE A 208 -9.70 20.27 -10.50
C ILE A 208 -10.76 20.71 -9.48
N LEU A 209 -10.36 21.30 -8.36
CA LEU A 209 -11.31 21.78 -7.36
C LEU A 209 -12.21 22.88 -7.90
N ALA A 210 -11.65 23.87 -8.62
CA ALA A 210 -12.44 24.93 -9.25
C ALA A 210 -13.45 24.38 -10.28
N ASP A 211 -13.04 23.39 -11.07
CA ASP A 211 -13.92 22.73 -12.04
C ASP A 211 -15.07 21.96 -11.35
N LEU A 212 -14.77 21.20 -10.30
CA LEU A 212 -15.78 20.50 -9.51
C LEU A 212 -16.74 21.47 -8.82
N GLU A 213 -16.24 22.54 -8.21
CA GLU A 213 -17.07 23.58 -7.59
C GLU A 213 -18.01 24.24 -8.60
N ASN A 214 -17.51 24.53 -9.80
CA ASN A 214 -18.34 25.07 -10.87
C ASN A 214 -19.39 24.07 -11.35
N ARG A 215 -19.01 22.81 -11.56
CA ARG A 215 -19.90 21.74 -12.02
C ARG A 215 -21.01 21.44 -11.02
N PHE A 216 -20.74 21.56 -9.73
CA PHE A 216 -21.70 21.24 -8.67
C PHE A 216 -22.47 22.43 -8.10
N ARG A 217 -22.24 23.65 -8.60
CA ARG A 217 -22.80 24.90 -8.06
C ARG A 217 -24.33 24.85 -7.91
N ASP A 218 -25.03 24.27 -8.88
CA ASP A 218 -26.49 24.31 -8.95
C ASP A 218 -27.18 23.12 -8.25
N TYR A 219 -26.42 22.18 -7.68
CA TYR A 219 -26.97 20.99 -7.04
C TYR A 219 -27.26 21.22 -5.55
N GLU A 220 -28.28 22.04 -5.26
CA GLU A 220 -28.72 22.31 -3.89
C GLU A 220 -29.70 21.24 -3.33
N LYS A 221 -30.50 20.59 -4.19
CA LYS A 221 -31.67 19.81 -3.75
C LYS A 221 -31.40 18.33 -3.41
N ASP A 222 -30.42 17.68 -4.03
CA ASP A 222 -30.25 16.20 -3.94
C ASP A 222 -28.94 15.75 -3.26
N GLY A 223 -28.54 16.45 -2.21
CA GLY A 223 -27.24 16.28 -1.56
C GLY A 223 -26.23 17.30 -2.08
N LYS A 224 -25.81 18.19 -1.19
CA LYS A 224 -24.91 19.31 -1.44
C LYS A 224 -23.48 18.82 -1.67
N TRP A 225 -22.80 19.37 -2.68
CA TRP A 225 -21.36 19.18 -2.82
C TRP A 225 -20.63 19.77 -1.61
N THR A 226 -19.85 18.94 -0.93
CA THR A 226 -19.17 19.27 0.32
C THR A 226 -17.71 19.71 0.10
N GLY A 227 -17.28 19.81 -1.17
CA GLY A 227 -15.88 19.97 -1.53
C GLY A 227 -15.15 18.63 -1.61
N ALA A 228 -13.88 18.69 -1.99
CA ALA A 228 -12.98 17.54 -2.00
C ALA A 228 -11.65 17.85 -1.28
N GLU A 229 -10.92 16.80 -0.94
CA GLU A 229 -9.56 16.87 -0.42
C GLU A 229 -8.61 16.10 -1.33
N MET A 230 -7.45 16.69 -1.59
CA MET A 230 -6.38 16.00 -2.32
C MET A 230 -5.62 15.04 -1.40
N ARG A 231 -5.38 13.82 -1.88
CA ARG A 231 -4.52 12.81 -1.26
C ARG A 231 -3.59 12.20 -2.28
N ILE A 232 -2.30 12.15 -1.97
CA ILE A 232 -1.28 11.67 -2.91
C ILE A 232 -0.88 10.23 -2.59
N ARG A 233 -0.96 9.39 -3.63
CA ARG A 233 -0.52 7.99 -3.65
C ARG A 233 0.15 7.74 -5.00
N GLU A 234 1.38 8.24 -5.14
CA GLU A 234 2.16 8.27 -6.39
C GLU A 234 2.02 6.96 -7.20
N PRO A 235 1.70 7.06 -8.51
CA PRO A 235 1.53 8.29 -9.29
C PRO A 235 0.14 8.93 -9.16
N PHE A 236 -0.78 8.29 -8.46
CA PHE A 236 -2.18 8.71 -8.37
C PHE A 236 -2.38 9.87 -7.39
N VAL A 237 -3.18 10.84 -7.80
CA VAL A 237 -3.62 11.99 -7.00
C VAL A 237 -5.14 11.91 -6.86
N PHE A 238 -5.59 11.54 -5.66
CA PHE A 238 -6.99 11.36 -5.35
C PHE A 238 -7.62 12.67 -4.91
N PHE A 239 -8.76 13.02 -5.50
CA PHE A 239 -9.65 14.09 -5.11
C PHE A 239 -10.89 13.47 -4.50
N ILE A 240 -10.90 13.40 -3.17
CA ILE A 240 -11.90 12.62 -2.42
C ILE A 240 -12.94 13.58 -1.88
N GLN A 241 -14.21 13.35 -2.20
CA GLN A 241 -15.32 14.11 -1.66
C GLN A 241 -15.26 14.14 -0.13
N LYS A 242 -15.42 15.33 0.46
CA LYS A 242 -15.48 15.50 1.93
C LYS A 242 -16.75 14.85 2.46
N ASP A 243 -16.63 13.95 3.42
CA ASP A 243 -17.77 13.36 4.11
C ASP A 243 -17.37 13.07 5.56
N VAL A 244 -18.25 13.38 6.51
CA VAL A 244 -17.95 13.22 7.95
C VAL A 244 -17.74 11.76 8.36
N SER A 245 -18.26 10.82 7.57
CA SER A 245 -18.07 9.37 7.78
C SER A 245 -16.80 8.84 7.12
N TRP A 246 -16.06 9.66 6.38
CA TRP A 246 -14.85 9.27 5.66
C TRP A 246 -13.58 9.87 6.27
N ASP A 247 -12.63 9.00 6.58
CA ASP A 247 -11.22 9.38 6.59
C ASP A 247 -10.70 9.33 5.16
N THR A 248 -10.53 10.50 4.55
CA THR A 248 -10.05 10.63 3.17
C THR A 248 -8.67 10.00 2.96
N GLN A 249 -7.80 9.99 3.98
CA GLN A 249 -6.51 9.30 3.89
C GLN A 249 -6.71 7.79 3.82
N GLN A 250 -7.57 7.22 4.66
CA GLN A 250 -7.90 5.79 4.63
C GLN A 250 -8.53 5.37 3.30
N VAL A 251 -9.44 6.19 2.75
CA VAL A 251 -10.06 5.97 1.43
C VAL A 251 -8.99 5.95 0.35
N ALA A 252 -8.09 6.94 0.29
CA ALA A 252 -6.98 6.96 -0.65
C ALA A 252 -6.11 5.71 -0.52
N ASN A 253 -5.79 5.29 0.70
CA ASN A 253 -4.95 4.13 1.00
C ASN A 253 -5.58 2.82 0.52
N THR A 254 -6.89 2.71 0.68
CA THR A 254 -7.62 1.50 0.32
C THR A 254 -7.79 1.41 -1.18
N ARG A 255 -8.17 2.50 -1.84
CA ARG A 255 -8.49 2.53 -3.28
C ARG A 255 -7.24 2.55 -4.16
N SER A 256 -6.16 3.22 -3.73
CA SER A 256 -4.89 3.23 -4.47
C SER A 256 -4.29 1.85 -4.66
N ARG A 257 -4.55 0.89 -3.76
CA ARG A 257 -3.99 -0.48 -3.88
C ARG A 257 -4.34 -1.15 -5.21
N SER A 258 -5.57 -1.01 -5.68
CA SER A 258 -5.98 -1.60 -6.97
C SER A 258 -5.26 -0.96 -8.15
N LEU A 259 -5.09 0.35 -8.13
CA LEU A 259 -4.45 1.09 -9.23
C LEU A 259 -2.93 0.93 -9.23
N LEU A 260 -2.30 0.88 -8.05
CA LEU A 260 -0.88 0.58 -7.90
C LEU A 260 -0.58 -0.85 -8.34
N GLY A 261 -1.38 -1.82 -7.87
CA GLY A 261 -1.26 -3.21 -8.29
C GLY A 261 -1.44 -3.36 -9.80
N LEU A 262 -2.39 -2.65 -10.41
CA LEU A 262 -2.56 -2.62 -11.86
C LEU A 262 -1.32 -2.11 -12.58
N GLN A 263 -0.74 -0.99 -12.14
CA GLN A 263 0.48 -0.47 -12.74
C GLN A 263 1.63 -1.48 -12.62
N ASP A 264 1.80 -2.10 -11.46
CA ASP A 264 2.86 -3.08 -11.22
C ASP A 264 2.71 -4.32 -12.13
N ILE A 265 1.48 -4.82 -12.30
CA ILE A 265 1.17 -5.93 -13.23
C ILE A 265 1.59 -5.55 -14.65
N ILE A 266 1.11 -4.43 -15.17
CA ILE A 266 1.37 -4.05 -16.57
C ILE A 266 2.87 -3.79 -16.80
N LEU A 267 3.55 -3.14 -15.87
CA LEU A 267 5.00 -2.93 -15.95
C LEU A 267 5.78 -4.24 -15.85
N SER A 268 5.32 -5.20 -15.04
CA SER A 268 5.95 -6.51 -14.96
C SER A 268 5.78 -7.30 -16.27
N GLU A 269 4.64 -7.16 -16.93
CA GLU A 269 4.31 -7.88 -18.16
C GLU A 269 4.97 -7.26 -19.38
N PHE A 270 4.98 -5.92 -19.50
CA PHE A 270 5.40 -5.23 -20.73
C PHE A 270 6.51 -4.19 -20.54
N GLY A 271 6.79 -3.76 -19.30
CA GLY A 271 7.66 -2.61 -19.01
C GLY A 271 9.04 -2.70 -19.66
N LYS A 272 9.73 -3.84 -19.54
CA LYS A 272 11.05 -4.04 -20.14
C LYS A 272 11.01 -4.23 -21.66
N GLU A 273 9.97 -4.88 -22.18
CA GLU A 273 9.91 -5.28 -23.59
C GLU A 273 9.61 -4.13 -24.54
N ILE A 274 8.90 -3.10 -24.06
CA ILE A 274 8.53 -1.91 -24.85
C ILE A 274 8.94 -0.59 -24.21
N ASP A 275 9.91 -0.63 -23.30
CA ASP A 275 10.43 0.53 -22.57
C ASP A 275 9.32 1.38 -21.90
N ILE A 276 8.21 0.75 -21.50
CA ILE A 276 7.19 1.42 -20.70
C ILE A 276 7.77 1.67 -19.31
N LYS A 277 7.81 2.96 -18.95
CA LYS A 277 8.28 3.42 -17.66
C LYS A 277 7.11 3.64 -16.69
N PRO A 278 7.34 3.53 -15.38
CA PRO A 278 6.37 3.98 -14.39
C PRO A 278 5.93 5.41 -14.68
N VAL A 279 4.63 5.69 -14.56
CA VAL A 279 4.11 7.05 -14.77
C VAL A 279 4.73 7.95 -13.70
N LYS A 280 5.47 8.98 -14.11
CA LYS A 280 6.17 9.90 -13.20
C LYS A 280 5.40 11.18 -12.91
N GLU A 281 4.25 11.36 -13.57
CA GLU A 281 3.44 12.56 -13.46
C GLU A 281 2.19 12.28 -12.62
N PRO A 282 1.57 13.31 -12.02
CA PRO A 282 0.31 13.16 -11.31
C PRO A 282 -0.80 12.59 -12.20
N VAL A 283 -1.44 11.52 -11.74
CA VAL A 283 -2.58 10.86 -12.40
C VAL A 283 -3.86 11.11 -11.59
N PRO A 284 -4.81 11.94 -12.06
CA PRO A 284 -5.95 12.37 -11.26
C PRO A 284 -7.02 11.27 -11.12
N VAL A 285 -7.50 11.07 -9.90
CA VAL A 285 -8.60 10.16 -9.57
C VAL A 285 -9.63 10.91 -8.74
N LEU A 286 -10.87 11.01 -9.23
CA LEU A 286 -12.00 11.59 -8.51
C LEU A 286 -12.75 10.47 -7.77
N MET A 287 -12.96 10.66 -6.46
CA MET A 287 -13.64 9.68 -5.62
C MET A 287 -14.86 10.30 -4.95
N PHE A 288 -16.04 9.87 -5.40
CA PHE A 288 -17.33 10.32 -4.87
C PHE A 288 -17.83 9.39 -3.77
N ARG A 289 -18.52 9.96 -2.78
CA ARG A 289 -19.06 9.20 -1.65
C ARG A 289 -20.15 8.22 -2.06
N THR A 290 -21.01 8.64 -2.99
CA THR A 290 -22.21 7.90 -3.39
C THR A 290 -22.30 7.80 -4.90
N HIS A 291 -22.97 6.75 -5.38
CA HIS A 291 -23.32 6.63 -6.78
C HIS A 291 -24.10 7.85 -7.30
N GLY A 292 -25.01 8.41 -6.49
CA GLY A 292 -25.80 9.58 -6.89
C GLY A 292 -24.95 10.84 -7.14
N MET A 293 -23.94 11.11 -6.30
CA MET A 293 -23.03 12.23 -6.54
C MET A 293 -22.17 12.01 -7.79
N TYR A 294 -21.73 10.77 -8.01
CA TYR A 294 -21.04 10.40 -9.24
C TYR A 294 -21.94 10.57 -10.48
N GLN A 295 -23.22 10.20 -10.43
CA GLN A 295 -24.14 10.40 -11.56
C GLN A 295 -24.33 11.88 -11.89
N LYS A 296 -24.38 12.75 -10.88
CA LYS A 296 -24.40 14.20 -11.11
C LYS A 296 -23.13 14.69 -11.81
N TYR A 297 -21.97 14.13 -11.46
CA TYR A 297 -20.71 14.42 -12.14
C TYR A 297 -20.70 13.91 -13.60
N ALA A 298 -21.08 12.64 -13.80
CA ALA A 298 -21.01 11.95 -15.09
C ALA A 298 -22.09 12.41 -16.08
N GLY A 299 -23.20 12.95 -15.58
CA GLY A 299 -24.39 13.30 -16.36
C GLY A 299 -25.37 12.13 -16.54
N SER A 300 -26.44 12.34 -17.30
CA SER A 300 -27.58 11.43 -17.50
C SER A 300 -27.29 10.21 -18.41
N GLY A 301 -26.11 9.59 -18.25
CA GLY A 301 -25.76 8.33 -18.90
C GLY A 301 -26.27 7.12 -18.11
N PRO A 302 -27.09 6.23 -18.68
CA PRO A 302 -27.60 5.08 -17.95
C PRO A 302 -26.47 4.09 -17.59
N GLY A 303 -26.42 3.67 -16.33
CA GLY A 303 -25.73 2.45 -15.88
C GLY A 303 -24.20 2.51 -15.81
N VAL A 304 -23.58 3.68 -15.94
CA VAL A 304 -22.13 3.82 -15.79
C VAL A 304 -21.79 3.85 -14.29
N LEU A 305 -20.91 2.95 -13.82
CA LEU A 305 -20.45 2.92 -12.42
C LEU A 305 -19.17 3.72 -12.20
N ALA A 306 -18.32 3.81 -13.22
CA ALA A 306 -17.10 4.59 -13.23
C ALA A 306 -16.77 4.93 -14.68
N HIS A 307 -15.92 5.92 -14.90
CA HIS A 307 -15.38 6.17 -16.24
C HIS A 307 -14.02 6.85 -16.20
N PHE A 308 -13.20 6.53 -17.18
CA PHE A 308 -12.04 7.33 -17.56
C PHE A 308 -12.44 8.45 -18.55
N GLU A 309 -11.89 9.65 -18.35
CA GLU A 309 -12.06 10.84 -19.18
C GLU A 309 -10.76 11.16 -19.96
N PRO A 310 -10.64 10.72 -21.23
CA PRO A 310 -9.41 10.94 -22.01
C PRO A 310 -9.04 12.42 -22.21
N SER A 311 -10.00 13.33 -22.18
CA SER A 311 -9.76 14.78 -22.37
C SER A 311 -9.10 15.45 -21.18
N THR A 312 -9.30 14.91 -19.98
CA THR A 312 -8.80 15.47 -18.71
C THR A 312 -7.79 14.55 -18.03
N GLY A 313 -7.67 13.30 -18.49
CA GLY A 313 -6.88 12.24 -17.87
C GLY A 313 -7.47 11.72 -16.55
N ARG A 314 -8.70 12.11 -16.20
CA ARG A 314 -9.31 11.80 -14.91
C ARG A 314 -9.98 10.43 -14.92
N LEU A 315 -9.78 9.69 -13.84
CA LEU A 315 -10.59 8.52 -13.51
C LEU A 315 -11.65 8.96 -12.50
N ALA A 316 -12.94 8.78 -12.79
CA ALA A 316 -14.03 9.11 -11.88
C ALA A 316 -14.70 7.82 -11.37
N VAL A 317 -14.74 7.66 -10.04
CA VAL A 317 -15.27 6.48 -9.34
C VAL A 317 -16.11 6.89 -8.12
N HIS A 318 -16.93 5.99 -7.60
CA HIS A 318 -17.62 6.15 -6.32
C HIS A 318 -17.33 5.01 -5.33
N ASP A 319 -17.78 5.13 -4.08
CA ASP A 319 -17.47 4.15 -3.03
C ASP A 319 -17.94 2.72 -3.33
N ASP A 320 -19.13 2.59 -3.91
CA ASP A 320 -19.69 1.27 -4.23
C ASP A 320 -19.03 0.60 -5.45
N CYS A 321 -18.08 1.27 -6.11
CA CYS A 321 -17.28 0.62 -7.15
C CYS A 321 -16.46 -0.52 -6.53
N ASP A 322 -16.64 -1.72 -7.08
CA ASP A 322 -15.79 -2.84 -6.75
C ASP A 322 -14.39 -2.69 -7.35
N HIS A 323 -13.48 -3.58 -6.94
CA HIS A 323 -12.11 -3.57 -7.44
C HIS A 323 -12.03 -3.81 -8.95
N THR A 324 -12.94 -4.62 -9.53
CA THR A 324 -12.92 -4.94 -10.96
C THR A 324 -13.22 -3.69 -11.80
N THR A 325 -14.20 -2.90 -11.38
CA THR A 325 -14.56 -1.63 -12.03
C THR A 325 -13.41 -0.63 -11.97
N ILE A 326 -12.75 -0.50 -10.81
CA ILE A 326 -11.59 0.39 -10.65
C ILE A 326 -10.43 -0.05 -11.53
N MET A 327 -10.16 -1.37 -11.63
CA MET A 327 -9.08 -1.88 -12.49
C MET A 327 -9.41 -1.73 -13.98
N HIS A 328 -10.67 -1.93 -14.38
CA HIS A 328 -11.11 -1.72 -15.76
C HIS A 328 -10.84 -0.28 -16.20
N GLU A 329 -11.37 0.70 -15.47
CA GLU A 329 -11.19 2.11 -15.84
C GLU A 329 -9.76 2.60 -15.60
N GLY A 330 -9.08 2.07 -14.58
CA GLY A 330 -7.65 2.31 -14.34
C GLY A 330 -6.78 1.83 -15.49
N THR A 331 -7.17 0.77 -16.21
CA THR A 331 -6.44 0.26 -17.37
C THR A 331 -6.51 1.28 -18.50
N HIS A 332 -7.71 1.79 -18.80
CA HIS A 332 -7.88 2.86 -19.79
C HIS A 332 -7.04 4.09 -19.45
N GLN A 333 -7.03 4.48 -18.17
CA GLN A 333 -6.24 5.61 -17.68
C GLN A 333 -4.74 5.40 -17.88
N LEU A 334 -4.17 4.31 -17.37
CA LEU A 334 -2.73 4.05 -17.47
C LEU A 334 -2.27 3.90 -18.92
N MET A 335 -3.01 3.16 -19.73
CA MET A 335 -2.73 3.05 -21.16
C MET A 335 -2.73 4.43 -21.82
N TRP A 336 -3.72 5.29 -21.53
CA TRP A 336 -3.75 6.65 -22.06
C TRP A 336 -2.47 7.43 -21.70
N PHE A 337 -2.01 7.35 -20.45
CA PHE A 337 -0.78 8.04 -20.01
C PHE A 337 0.48 7.52 -20.73
N TRP A 338 0.59 6.22 -20.98
CA TRP A 338 1.75 5.66 -21.70
C TRP A 338 1.75 5.95 -23.21
N THR A 339 0.58 6.14 -23.80
CA THR A 339 0.43 6.15 -25.26
C THR A 339 0.10 7.51 -25.87
N THR A 340 -0.37 8.47 -25.08
CA THR A 340 -0.70 9.82 -25.60
C THR A 340 0.34 10.87 -25.22
N ARG A 341 1.17 10.61 -24.20
CA ARG A 341 2.09 11.63 -23.68
C ARG A 341 3.53 11.52 -24.15
N ASP A 342 3.99 10.36 -24.62
CA ASP A 342 5.38 10.21 -25.07
C ASP A 342 5.69 10.92 -26.41
N GLY A 343 4.73 11.63 -27.01
CA GLY A 343 4.93 12.51 -28.18
C GLY A 343 5.22 11.77 -29.49
N ALA A 344 5.93 10.64 -29.43
CA ALA A 344 6.28 9.77 -30.54
C ALA A 344 5.08 9.00 -31.10
N THR A 345 4.08 8.68 -30.25
CA THR A 345 2.99 7.75 -30.56
C THR A 345 1.61 8.41 -30.49
N ASN A 346 1.57 9.75 -30.64
CA ASN A 346 0.47 10.69 -30.41
C ASN A 346 -0.80 10.38 -31.23
N THR A 347 -1.33 9.20 -31.02
CA THR A 347 -2.40 8.60 -31.79
C THR A 347 -3.70 9.08 -31.18
N ASN A 348 -4.51 9.69 -32.02
CA ASN A 348 -5.87 10.07 -31.68
C ASN A 348 -6.56 8.86 -31.03
N PRO A 349 -7.03 8.95 -29.77
CA PRO A 349 -7.72 7.85 -29.08
C PRO A 349 -8.89 7.28 -29.89
N GLY A 350 -9.49 8.09 -30.76
CA GLY A 350 -10.53 7.69 -31.71
C GLY A 350 -10.10 6.63 -32.72
N LEU A 351 -8.81 6.51 -33.02
CA LEU A 351 -8.22 5.58 -33.99
C LEU A 351 -7.85 4.23 -33.37
N ARG A 352 -7.87 4.11 -32.04
CA ARG A 352 -7.51 2.85 -31.37
C ARG A 352 -8.57 1.79 -31.53
N SER A 353 -8.12 0.54 -31.48
CA SER A 353 -8.99 -0.62 -31.52
C SER A 353 -9.89 -0.65 -30.29
N TYR A 354 -11.20 -0.46 -30.50
CA TYR A 354 -12.16 -0.41 -29.40
C TYR A 354 -12.32 -1.76 -28.72
N TRP A 355 -12.27 -2.85 -29.50
CA TRP A 355 -12.27 -4.21 -28.95
C TRP A 355 -11.05 -4.44 -28.05
N PHE A 356 -9.89 -3.89 -28.42
CA PHE A 356 -8.63 -4.07 -27.71
C PHE A 356 -8.68 -3.31 -26.38
N GLN A 357 -9.05 -2.03 -26.41
CA GLN A 357 -9.17 -1.19 -25.21
C GLN A 357 -10.11 -1.84 -24.18
N GLU A 358 -11.31 -2.23 -24.60
CA GLU A 358 -12.27 -2.85 -23.69
C GLU A 358 -11.82 -4.26 -23.29
N GLY A 359 -11.29 -5.05 -24.23
CA GLY A 359 -10.81 -6.40 -23.96
C GLY A 359 -9.68 -6.45 -22.94
N VAL A 360 -8.69 -5.56 -23.06
CA VAL A 360 -7.53 -5.51 -22.16
C VAL A 360 -7.91 -4.94 -20.78
N ALA A 361 -8.84 -3.98 -20.73
CA ALA A 361 -9.41 -3.51 -19.47
C ALA A 361 -10.15 -4.64 -18.73
N GLU A 362 -10.91 -5.46 -19.45
CA GLU A 362 -11.55 -6.67 -18.91
C GLU A 362 -10.55 -7.77 -18.52
N TRP A 363 -9.43 -7.88 -19.24
CA TRP A 363 -8.37 -8.85 -18.93
C TRP A 363 -7.76 -8.57 -17.56
N TYR A 364 -7.39 -7.31 -17.29
CA TYR A 364 -6.82 -6.92 -16.00
C TYR A 364 -7.86 -6.83 -14.89
N SER A 365 -9.08 -6.37 -15.18
CA SER A 365 -10.15 -6.33 -14.18
C SER A 365 -10.59 -7.72 -13.72
N GLY A 366 -10.46 -8.74 -14.59
CA GLY A 366 -10.75 -10.14 -14.27
C GLY A 366 -9.77 -10.80 -13.29
N SER A 367 -8.71 -10.09 -12.88
CA SER A 367 -7.67 -10.61 -12.00
C SER A 367 -8.21 -11.13 -10.66
N HIS A 368 -7.51 -12.09 -10.08
CA HIS A 368 -7.74 -12.53 -8.72
C HIS A 368 -6.66 -11.94 -7.82
N ARG A 369 -7.06 -11.42 -6.66
CA ARG A 369 -6.12 -10.88 -5.69
C ARG A 369 -5.96 -11.84 -4.52
N THR A 370 -4.73 -12.15 -4.17
CA THR A 370 -4.37 -12.92 -2.98
C THR A 370 -3.50 -12.04 -2.07
N ARG A 371 -3.52 -12.27 -0.76
CA ARG A 371 -2.55 -11.62 0.13
C ARG A 371 -1.32 -12.50 0.24
N ASN A 372 -0.15 -11.96 -0.05
CA ASN A 372 1.11 -12.64 0.23
C ASN A 372 1.43 -12.62 1.74
N SER A 373 2.51 -13.32 2.13
CA SER A 373 2.97 -13.40 3.52
C SER A 373 3.27 -12.04 4.15
N ASP A 374 3.65 -11.06 3.33
CA ASP A 374 4.01 -9.71 3.75
C ASP A 374 2.77 -8.78 3.84
N GLY A 375 1.57 -9.33 3.59
CA GLY A 375 0.31 -8.60 3.64
C GLY A 375 0.04 -7.70 2.43
N GLN A 376 0.90 -7.74 1.41
CA GLN A 376 0.69 -7.08 0.13
C GLN A 376 -0.25 -7.89 -0.76
N TRP A 377 -0.93 -7.23 -1.69
CA TRP A 377 -1.77 -7.90 -2.67
C TRP A 377 -0.91 -8.39 -3.84
N ALA A 378 -0.98 -9.69 -4.12
CA ALA A 378 -0.54 -10.28 -5.37
C ALA A 378 -1.76 -10.42 -6.29
N TYR A 379 -1.55 -10.27 -7.60
CA TYR A 379 -2.61 -10.30 -8.59
C TYR A 379 -2.30 -11.35 -9.65
N ASP A 380 -3.22 -12.30 -9.80
CA ASP A 380 -3.19 -13.32 -10.84
C ASP A 380 -4.05 -12.85 -12.02
N ILE A 381 -3.41 -12.64 -13.17
CA ILE A 381 -4.08 -12.31 -14.44
C ILE A 381 -4.35 -13.57 -15.27
N GLY A 382 -5.10 -13.41 -16.36
CA GLY A 382 -5.42 -14.52 -17.27
C GLY A 382 -6.33 -15.58 -16.68
N LEU A 383 -7.20 -15.17 -15.76
CA LEU A 383 -8.21 -16.02 -15.16
C LEU A 383 -9.54 -15.87 -15.90
N LEU A 384 -10.38 -16.90 -15.79
CA LEU A 384 -11.74 -16.87 -16.32
C LEU A 384 -12.56 -15.77 -15.66
N HIS A 385 -13.15 -14.91 -16.50
CA HIS A 385 -14.07 -13.88 -16.05
C HIS A 385 -15.51 -14.39 -16.15
N ALA A 386 -16.03 -15.00 -15.07
CA ALA A 386 -17.33 -15.67 -15.04
C ALA A 386 -18.48 -14.82 -15.61
N GLY A 387 -18.57 -13.52 -15.27
CA GLY A 387 -19.58 -12.62 -15.84
C GLY A 387 -19.49 -12.43 -17.36
N ARG A 388 -18.28 -12.39 -17.93
CA ARG A 388 -18.07 -12.25 -19.38
C ARG A 388 -18.34 -13.56 -20.11
N LEU A 389 -17.93 -14.69 -19.51
CA LEU A 389 -18.25 -16.02 -20.03
C LEU A 389 -19.76 -16.26 -20.03
N SER A 390 -20.46 -15.95 -18.94
CA SER A 390 -21.92 -16.09 -18.90
C SER A 390 -22.62 -15.27 -20.00
N ASN A 391 -22.16 -14.04 -20.24
CA ASN A 391 -22.66 -13.22 -21.35
C ASN A 391 -22.37 -13.86 -22.71
N LEU A 392 -21.15 -14.36 -22.93
CA LEU A 392 -20.77 -15.02 -24.18
C LEU A 392 -21.59 -16.29 -24.42
N SER A 393 -21.71 -17.16 -23.41
CA SER A 393 -22.51 -18.38 -23.44
C SER A 393 -23.97 -18.11 -23.74
N ALA A 394 -24.57 -17.10 -23.10
CA ALA A 394 -25.95 -16.70 -23.36
C ALA A 394 -26.14 -16.24 -24.81
N LEU A 395 -25.17 -15.49 -25.36
CA LEU A 395 -25.22 -15.01 -26.73
C LEU A 395 -25.00 -16.12 -27.78
N MET A 396 -24.26 -17.17 -27.43
CA MET A 396 -24.06 -18.36 -28.28
C MET A 396 -25.22 -19.35 -28.23
N GLY A 397 -26.16 -19.20 -27.29
CA GLY A 397 -27.22 -20.19 -27.03
C GLY A 397 -28.43 -20.11 -27.95
N THR A 398 -28.66 -19.01 -28.69
CA THR A 398 -29.82 -18.86 -29.59
C THR A 398 -29.51 -18.04 -30.85
N ALA A 399 -30.22 -18.35 -31.95
CA ALA A 399 -30.09 -17.67 -33.25
C ALA A 399 -30.30 -16.17 -33.17
N LYS A 400 -31.25 -15.79 -32.31
CA LYS A 400 -31.66 -14.40 -32.10
C LYS A 400 -30.53 -13.62 -31.46
N ASP A 401 -29.84 -14.20 -30.48
CA ASP A 401 -28.77 -13.54 -29.75
C ASP A 401 -27.42 -13.63 -30.46
N ALA A 402 -27.19 -14.67 -31.28
CA ALA A 402 -26.01 -14.79 -32.14
C ALA A 402 -25.84 -13.59 -33.09
N LYS A 403 -26.93 -12.92 -33.47
CA LYS A 403 -26.89 -11.66 -34.26
C LYS A 403 -26.19 -10.51 -33.54
N LYS A 404 -26.09 -10.54 -32.21
CA LYS A 404 -25.39 -9.53 -31.40
C LYS A 404 -23.90 -9.78 -31.30
N LEU A 405 -23.45 -11.04 -31.45
CA LEU A 405 -22.02 -11.38 -31.50
C LEU A 405 -21.38 -10.71 -32.71
N PHE A 406 -20.09 -10.44 -32.67
CA PHE A 406 -19.24 -10.03 -33.80
C PHE A 406 -18.56 -11.28 -34.38
N ASN A 407 -18.44 -11.41 -35.70
CA ASN A 407 -17.41 -12.32 -36.21
C ASN A 407 -16.02 -11.73 -35.88
N LEU A 408 -14.97 -12.53 -35.98
CA LEU A 408 -13.64 -12.08 -35.58
C LEU A 408 -13.15 -10.89 -36.43
N LYS A 409 -13.45 -10.88 -37.74
CA LYS A 409 -13.11 -9.79 -38.66
C LYS A 409 -13.76 -8.46 -38.27
N GLU A 410 -15.05 -8.48 -37.92
CA GLU A 410 -15.79 -7.31 -37.42
C GLU A 410 -15.26 -6.84 -36.07
N LEU A 411 -14.93 -7.77 -35.17
CA LEU A 411 -14.43 -7.45 -33.84
C LEU A 411 -13.13 -6.66 -33.95
N VAL A 412 -12.14 -7.17 -34.70
CA VAL A 412 -10.83 -6.50 -34.84
C VAL A 412 -10.90 -5.19 -35.66
N LYS A 413 -11.94 -5.02 -36.48
CA LYS A 413 -12.27 -3.76 -37.18
C LYS A 413 -12.88 -2.71 -36.25
N CYS A 414 -13.34 -3.06 -35.04
CA CYS A 414 -13.97 -2.10 -34.15
C CYS A 414 -12.99 -1.00 -33.70
N ARG A 415 -13.40 0.26 -33.88
CA ARG A 415 -12.70 1.48 -33.49
C ARG A 415 -13.58 2.29 -32.57
N TYR A 416 -13.00 3.21 -31.80
CA TYR A 416 -13.76 3.98 -30.83
C TYR A 416 -14.89 4.81 -31.48
N MET A 417 -14.68 5.28 -32.72
CA MET A 417 -15.73 5.94 -33.53
C MET A 417 -16.98 5.07 -33.78
N HIS A 418 -16.87 3.74 -33.66
CA HIS A 418 -18.01 2.82 -33.79
C HIS A 418 -18.83 2.69 -32.50
N ARG A 419 -18.35 3.21 -31.36
CA ARG A 419 -19.00 3.08 -30.03
C ARG A 419 -20.48 3.46 -30.05
N GLY A 420 -20.82 4.61 -30.64
CA GLY A 420 -22.22 5.07 -30.70
C GLY A 420 -23.16 4.10 -31.42
N ARG A 421 -22.71 3.48 -32.52
CA ARG A 421 -23.49 2.46 -33.26
C ARG A 421 -23.60 1.17 -32.45
N ILE A 422 -22.50 0.72 -31.86
CA ILE A 422 -22.45 -0.51 -31.05
C ILE A 422 -23.42 -0.40 -29.87
N THR A 423 -23.40 0.72 -29.15
CA THR A 423 -24.34 1.00 -28.05
C THR A 423 -25.79 1.02 -28.52
N LYS A 424 -26.12 1.73 -29.62
CA LYS A 424 -27.48 1.76 -30.18
C LYS A 424 -28.01 0.37 -30.58
N THR A 425 -27.12 -0.54 -30.99
CA THR A 425 -27.49 -1.92 -31.32
C THR A 425 -27.49 -2.88 -30.13
N GLY A 426 -27.19 -2.39 -28.91
CA GLY A 426 -27.11 -3.23 -27.71
C GLY A 426 -25.97 -4.25 -27.75
N ARG A 427 -24.91 -4.00 -28.53
CA ARG A 427 -23.79 -4.94 -28.73
C ARG A 427 -22.57 -4.64 -27.85
N THR A 428 -22.65 -3.64 -26.99
CA THR A 428 -21.53 -3.25 -26.09
C THR A 428 -21.09 -4.41 -25.21
N GLY A 429 -22.03 -5.10 -24.55
CA GLY A 429 -21.70 -6.27 -23.71
C GLY A 429 -21.01 -7.40 -24.49
N ALA A 430 -21.41 -7.63 -25.74
CA ALA A 430 -20.78 -8.61 -26.62
C ALA A 430 -19.35 -8.21 -27.00
N LEU A 431 -19.11 -6.93 -27.31
CA LEU A 431 -17.76 -6.43 -27.62
C LEU A 431 -16.81 -6.63 -26.44
N TYR A 432 -17.27 -6.37 -25.21
CA TYR A 432 -16.44 -6.49 -24.00
C TYR A 432 -16.13 -7.98 -23.73
N ALA A 433 -17.16 -8.84 -23.81
CA ALA A 433 -17.01 -10.27 -23.60
C ALA A 433 -16.13 -10.94 -24.66
N GLN A 434 -16.33 -10.61 -25.94
CA GLN A 434 -15.53 -11.17 -27.03
C GLN A 434 -14.11 -10.58 -27.08
N GLY A 435 -13.94 -9.30 -26.76
CA GLY A 435 -12.61 -8.69 -26.63
C GLY A 435 -11.78 -9.38 -25.56
N TRP A 436 -12.34 -9.56 -24.36
CA TRP A 436 -11.70 -10.32 -23.29
C TRP A 436 -11.40 -11.76 -23.71
N PHE A 437 -12.39 -12.44 -24.31
CA PHE A 437 -12.24 -13.86 -24.68
C PHE A 437 -11.19 -14.05 -25.79
N LEU A 438 -11.08 -13.12 -26.73
CA LEU A 438 -10.03 -13.15 -27.76
C LEU A 438 -8.63 -13.12 -27.11
N ILE A 439 -8.42 -12.27 -26.10
CA ILE A 439 -7.15 -12.23 -25.34
C ILE A 439 -6.93 -13.56 -24.61
N TYR A 440 -7.96 -14.11 -23.96
CA TYR A 440 -7.87 -15.41 -23.29
C TYR A 440 -7.52 -16.54 -24.27
N PHE A 441 -8.18 -16.59 -25.43
CA PHE A 441 -7.87 -17.52 -26.52
C PHE A 441 -6.43 -17.41 -26.98
N MET A 442 -5.93 -16.19 -27.23
CA MET A 442 -4.55 -16.00 -27.69
C MET A 442 -3.51 -16.52 -26.69
N ASN A 443 -3.79 -16.40 -25.40
CA ASN A 443 -2.87 -16.80 -24.34
C ASN A 443 -2.99 -18.28 -23.93
N HIS A 444 -4.11 -18.95 -24.19
CA HIS A 444 -4.39 -20.29 -23.68
C HIS A 444 -4.77 -21.34 -24.73
N PHE A 445 -4.96 -20.97 -26.00
CA PHE A 445 -5.27 -21.93 -27.04
C PHE A 445 -4.04 -22.73 -27.45
N ASN A 446 -3.93 -23.95 -26.92
CA ASN A 446 -2.94 -24.93 -27.30
C ASN A 446 -3.62 -26.29 -27.43
N VAL A 447 -3.48 -26.91 -28.58
CA VAL A 447 -4.18 -28.15 -28.96
C VAL A 447 -3.18 -29.07 -29.62
N ASP A 448 -3.12 -30.33 -29.17
CA ASP A 448 -2.25 -31.33 -29.76
C ASP A 448 -2.85 -31.97 -31.04
N ASP A 449 -2.10 -32.88 -31.65
CA ASP A 449 -2.51 -33.58 -32.87
C ASP A 449 -3.76 -34.46 -32.68
N GLN A 450 -4.12 -34.78 -31.43
CA GLN A 450 -5.33 -35.54 -31.08
C GLN A 450 -6.53 -34.62 -30.84
N GLY A 451 -6.35 -33.31 -30.90
CA GLY A 451 -7.40 -32.33 -30.62
C GLY A 451 -7.60 -32.07 -29.13
N VAL A 452 -6.72 -32.56 -28.25
CA VAL A 452 -6.80 -32.32 -26.80
C VAL A 452 -6.27 -30.93 -26.49
N VAL A 453 -7.04 -30.17 -25.71
CA VAL A 453 -6.71 -28.82 -25.28
C VAL A 453 -5.87 -28.85 -24.01
N HIS A 454 -4.74 -28.13 -24.00
CA HIS A 454 -3.78 -28.05 -22.90
C HIS A 454 -3.76 -26.63 -22.28
N PRO A 455 -4.77 -26.24 -21.46
CA PRO A 455 -4.94 -24.87 -20.97
C PRO A 455 -3.84 -24.41 -20.00
N GLU A 456 -3.07 -25.34 -19.43
CA GLU A 456 -1.92 -25.08 -18.57
C GLU A 456 -0.67 -24.65 -19.34
N GLN A 457 -0.63 -24.91 -20.66
CA GLN A 457 0.47 -24.52 -21.52
C GLN A 457 0.22 -23.12 -22.09
N THR A 458 1.30 -22.42 -22.42
CA THR A 458 1.21 -21.16 -23.16
C THR A 458 0.54 -21.40 -24.51
N GLY A 459 -0.45 -20.57 -24.84
CA GLY A 459 -1.19 -20.65 -26.09
C GLY A 459 -0.29 -20.45 -27.30
N LYS A 460 -0.61 -21.13 -28.40
CA LYS A 460 0.20 -21.09 -29.65
C LYS A 460 0.29 -19.70 -30.27
N TYR A 461 -0.61 -18.79 -29.92
CA TYR A 461 -0.66 -17.42 -30.41
C TYR A 461 -0.07 -16.38 -29.45
N ALA A 462 0.32 -16.77 -28.23
CA ALA A 462 0.66 -15.84 -27.17
C ALA A 462 1.81 -14.90 -27.54
N ALA A 463 2.86 -15.42 -28.18
CA ALA A 463 4.00 -14.61 -28.61
C ALA A 463 3.59 -13.53 -29.63
N ARG A 464 2.78 -13.89 -30.63
CA ARG A 464 2.31 -12.95 -31.66
C ARG A 464 1.31 -11.94 -31.10
N TRP A 465 0.47 -12.39 -30.17
CA TRP A 465 -0.40 -11.51 -29.41
C TRP A 465 0.39 -10.46 -28.65
N ARG A 466 1.48 -10.84 -27.97
CA ARG A 466 2.36 -9.87 -27.30
C ARG A 466 2.88 -8.84 -28.30
N GLU A 467 3.35 -9.24 -29.48
CA GLU A 467 3.78 -8.28 -30.52
C GLU A 467 2.66 -7.33 -30.96
N TYR A 468 1.42 -7.79 -31.05
CA TYR A 468 0.29 -6.90 -31.33
C TYR A 468 -0.03 -5.94 -30.18
N VAL A 469 0.06 -6.38 -28.92
CA VAL A 469 -0.09 -5.49 -27.75
C VAL A 469 0.96 -4.37 -27.78
N LYS A 470 2.21 -4.71 -28.11
CA LYS A 470 3.30 -3.73 -28.26
C LYS A 470 2.96 -2.69 -29.32
N ALA A 471 2.48 -3.15 -30.48
CA ALA A 471 2.06 -2.27 -31.58
C ALA A 471 0.93 -1.32 -31.13
N GLU A 472 -0.13 -1.83 -30.50
CA GLU A 472 -1.24 -0.98 -30.01
C GLU A 472 -0.77 0.04 -28.96
N LEU A 473 0.17 -0.33 -28.08
CA LEU A 473 0.78 0.58 -27.11
C LEU A 473 1.70 1.62 -27.76
N GLN A 474 2.24 1.32 -28.93
CA GLN A 474 2.99 2.25 -29.78
C GLN A 474 2.08 3.05 -30.73
N GLY A 475 0.76 2.84 -30.69
CA GLY A 475 -0.21 3.52 -31.54
C GLY A 475 -0.38 2.88 -32.93
N GLU A 476 0.35 1.82 -33.25
CA GLU A 476 0.06 0.97 -34.41
C GLU A 476 -1.20 0.15 -34.11
N THR A 477 -2.31 0.51 -34.74
CA THR A 477 -3.63 -0.05 -34.40
C THR A 477 -4.35 -0.53 -35.66
N GLY A 478 -5.17 -1.55 -35.46
CA GLY A 478 -6.22 -1.92 -36.39
C GLY A 478 -6.08 -3.27 -37.03
N ILE A 479 -6.95 -3.55 -38.03
CA ILE A 479 -7.03 -4.90 -38.60
C ILE A 479 -5.78 -5.26 -39.39
N ASP A 480 -5.22 -4.30 -40.13
CA ASP A 480 -4.00 -4.54 -40.92
C ASP A 480 -2.80 -4.79 -39.99
N VAL A 481 -2.66 -3.98 -38.93
CA VAL A 481 -1.63 -4.18 -37.89
C VAL A 481 -1.85 -5.50 -37.15
N PHE A 482 -3.11 -5.83 -36.82
CA PHE A 482 -3.44 -7.11 -36.19
C PHE A 482 -3.02 -8.27 -37.08
N MET A 483 -3.37 -8.25 -38.37
CA MET A 483 -2.96 -9.30 -39.31
C MET A 483 -1.44 -9.38 -39.47
N GLU A 484 -0.75 -8.24 -39.59
CA GLU A 484 0.71 -8.18 -39.69
C GLU A 484 1.38 -8.80 -38.46
N LYS A 485 1.10 -8.29 -37.25
CA LYS A 485 1.76 -8.76 -36.03
C LYS A 485 1.36 -10.20 -35.67
N MET A 486 0.14 -10.61 -36.04
CA MET A 486 -0.32 -12.00 -35.90
C MET A 486 0.20 -12.93 -37.02
N GLN A 487 0.88 -12.39 -38.04
CA GLN A 487 1.38 -13.10 -39.22
C GLN A 487 0.27 -13.90 -39.90
N LEU A 488 -0.81 -13.20 -40.26
CA LEU A 488 -2.00 -13.77 -40.86
C LEU A 488 -2.19 -13.23 -42.28
N ASP A 489 -2.53 -14.13 -43.19
CA ASP A 489 -3.25 -13.84 -44.43
C ASP A 489 -4.76 -14.09 -44.22
N GLU A 490 -5.58 -13.91 -45.27
CA GLU A 490 -7.04 -14.07 -45.15
C GLU A 490 -7.43 -15.53 -44.81
N GLU A 491 -6.72 -16.54 -45.32
CA GLU A 491 -7.03 -17.95 -45.07
C GLU A 491 -6.71 -18.34 -43.63
N SER A 492 -5.51 -18.01 -43.17
CA SER A 492 -5.10 -18.22 -41.77
C SER A 492 -5.90 -17.38 -40.79
N PHE A 493 -6.39 -16.19 -41.18
CA PHE A 493 -7.29 -15.41 -40.34
C PHE A 493 -8.68 -16.04 -40.21
N LYS A 494 -9.20 -16.63 -41.30
CA LYS A 494 -10.42 -17.43 -41.26
C LYS A 494 -10.23 -18.66 -40.36
N LYS A 495 -9.11 -19.36 -40.48
CA LYS A 495 -8.75 -20.50 -39.60
C LYS A 495 -8.69 -20.08 -38.12
N LEU A 496 -8.06 -18.94 -37.82
CA LEU A 496 -8.02 -18.37 -36.47
C LEU A 496 -9.43 -18.11 -35.92
N SER A 497 -10.33 -17.59 -36.75
CA SER A 497 -11.73 -17.37 -36.38
C SER A 497 -12.46 -18.67 -36.05
N ASP A 498 -12.27 -19.72 -36.85
CA ASP A 498 -12.87 -21.03 -36.59
C ASP A 498 -12.33 -21.65 -35.28
N GLU A 499 -11.02 -21.58 -35.07
CA GLU A 499 -10.38 -22.04 -33.84
C GLU A 499 -10.85 -21.26 -32.60
N HIS A 500 -10.98 -19.93 -32.71
CA HIS A 500 -11.50 -19.07 -31.66
C HIS A 500 -12.91 -19.49 -31.23
N TRP A 501 -13.81 -19.76 -32.18
CA TRP A 501 -15.17 -20.20 -31.87
C TRP A 501 -15.23 -21.61 -31.31
N ARG A 502 -14.41 -22.55 -31.82
CA ARG A 502 -14.31 -23.90 -31.26
C ARG A 502 -13.82 -23.86 -29.82
N PHE A 503 -12.84 -23.01 -29.55
CA PHE A 503 -12.35 -22.81 -28.20
C PHE A 503 -13.41 -22.18 -27.29
N ALA A 504 -14.16 -21.18 -27.76
CA ALA A 504 -15.27 -20.61 -27.00
C ALA A 504 -16.32 -21.66 -26.63
N ALA A 505 -16.68 -22.52 -27.58
CA ALA A 505 -17.60 -23.64 -27.37
C ALA A 505 -17.05 -24.63 -26.34
N TRP A 506 -15.78 -25.03 -26.47
CA TRP A 506 -15.12 -25.92 -25.53
C TRP A 506 -15.06 -25.32 -24.12
N VAL A 507 -14.66 -24.05 -23.97
CA VAL A 507 -14.66 -23.35 -22.67
C VAL A 507 -16.07 -23.33 -22.06
N ASN A 508 -17.11 -23.07 -22.86
CA ASN A 508 -18.50 -23.13 -22.38
C ASN A 508 -18.90 -24.53 -21.91
N THR A 509 -18.49 -25.59 -22.62
CA THR A 509 -18.68 -26.98 -22.18
C THR A 509 -17.99 -27.23 -20.85
N LYS A 510 -16.73 -26.80 -20.68
CA LYS A 510 -15.98 -26.92 -19.42
C LYS A 510 -16.67 -26.20 -18.26
N MET A 511 -17.23 -25.01 -18.51
CA MET A 511 -18.03 -24.27 -17.53
C MET A 511 -19.27 -25.06 -17.10
N ASN A 512 -20.01 -25.63 -18.05
CA ASN A 512 -21.23 -26.41 -17.78
C ASN A 512 -20.94 -27.70 -17.00
N LEU A 513 -19.80 -28.34 -17.28
CA LEU A 513 -19.29 -29.49 -16.53
C LEU A 513 -18.74 -29.11 -15.13
N LYS A 514 -18.69 -27.81 -14.80
CA LYS A 514 -18.04 -27.29 -13.59
C LYS A 514 -16.56 -27.69 -13.50
N ALA A 515 -15.91 -27.83 -14.66
CA ALA A 515 -14.50 -28.15 -14.81
C ALA A 515 -13.62 -26.90 -14.63
N VAL A 516 -13.91 -26.12 -13.59
CA VAL A 516 -13.24 -24.87 -13.24
C VAL A 516 -12.93 -24.84 -11.75
N LYS A 517 -11.70 -24.51 -11.41
CA LYS A 517 -11.22 -24.34 -10.04
C LYS A 517 -10.42 -23.06 -9.94
N ASP A 518 -10.70 -22.24 -8.93
CA ASP A 518 -9.99 -20.96 -8.71
C ASP A 518 -9.95 -20.06 -9.96
N LYS A 519 -11.07 -20.03 -10.70
CA LYS A 519 -11.22 -19.35 -12.01
C LYS A 519 -10.29 -19.85 -13.13
N ARG A 520 -9.75 -21.07 -13.03
CA ARG A 520 -8.97 -21.72 -14.10
C ARG A 520 -9.69 -22.95 -14.60
N ILE A 521 -9.61 -23.22 -15.89
CA ILE A 521 -10.07 -24.49 -16.46
C ILE A 521 -9.14 -25.59 -15.95
N ILE A 522 -9.70 -26.69 -15.47
CA ILE A 522 -8.94 -27.85 -15.03
C ILE A 522 -9.11 -29.03 -16.01
N PRO A 523 -8.06 -29.84 -16.21
CA PRO A 523 -8.14 -31.07 -17.01
C PRO A 523 -9.19 -32.05 -16.48
N TRP A 524 -9.71 -32.92 -17.34
CA TRP A 524 -10.73 -33.91 -16.98
C TRP A 524 -10.36 -34.79 -15.78
N LYS A 525 -9.08 -35.18 -15.67
CA LYS A 525 -8.54 -36.00 -14.57
C LYS A 525 -8.65 -35.33 -13.19
N GLU A 526 -8.73 -34.00 -13.16
CA GLU A 526 -8.84 -33.20 -11.93
C GLU A 526 -10.29 -32.85 -11.58
N GLN A 527 -11.24 -33.08 -12.49
CA GLN A 527 -12.66 -32.82 -12.23
C GLN A 527 -13.19 -33.81 -11.19
N LYS A 528 -13.60 -33.31 -10.03
CA LYS A 528 -14.15 -34.14 -8.94
C LYS A 528 -15.63 -33.87 -8.72
N ASN A 529 -16.42 -34.93 -8.51
CA ASN A 529 -17.81 -34.81 -8.07
C ASN A 529 -17.89 -34.45 -6.57
N ARG A 530 -19.12 -34.32 -6.03
CA ARG A 530 -19.34 -34.01 -4.60
C ARG A 530 -18.79 -35.06 -3.63
N ARG A 531 -18.48 -36.27 -4.11
CA ARG A 531 -17.87 -37.37 -3.33
C ARG A 531 -16.34 -37.40 -3.43
N GLY A 532 -15.72 -36.50 -4.22
CA GLY A 532 -14.28 -36.48 -4.45
C GLY A 532 -13.78 -37.45 -5.51
N GLU A 533 -14.69 -38.14 -6.21
CA GLU A 533 -14.36 -39.08 -7.29
C GLU A 533 -14.14 -38.33 -8.61
N THR A 534 -13.24 -38.81 -9.48
CA THR A 534 -13.06 -38.21 -10.81
C THR A 534 -14.34 -38.36 -11.62
N SER A 535 -14.88 -37.25 -12.12
CA SER A 535 -16.14 -37.22 -12.87
C SER A 535 -16.01 -36.73 -14.31
N GLY A 536 -14.83 -36.22 -14.69
CA GLY A 536 -14.55 -35.86 -16.08
C GLY A 536 -14.17 -37.08 -16.91
N GLU A 537 -14.31 -36.96 -18.22
CA GLU A 537 -13.87 -37.94 -19.22
C GLU A 537 -12.83 -37.34 -20.17
N ALA A 538 -11.95 -38.15 -20.76
CA ALA A 538 -10.92 -37.68 -21.69
C ALA A 538 -11.48 -36.86 -22.86
N LYS A 539 -12.69 -37.22 -23.33
CA LYS A 539 -13.38 -36.49 -24.40
C LYS A 539 -13.76 -35.06 -24.04
N ASP A 540 -13.85 -34.73 -22.75
CA ASP A 540 -14.20 -33.38 -22.27
C ASP A 540 -13.07 -32.37 -22.55
N ASP A 541 -11.84 -32.85 -22.74
CA ASP A 541 -10.69 -32.02 -23.08
C ASP A 541 -10.44 -31.97 -24.60
N ILE A 542 -11.27 -32.66 -25.41
CA ILE A 542 -11.16 -32.63 -26.89
C ILE A 542 -11.94 -31.43 -27.45
N LEU A 543 -11.31 -30.68 -28.35
CA LEU A 543 -11.88 -29.50 -28.99
C LEU A 543 -13.10 -29.87 -29.86
N THR A 544 -14.28 -29.43 -29.44
CA THR A 544 -15.55 -29.74 -30.11
C THR A 544 -15.62 -29.14 -31.53
N PRO A 545 -16.22 -29.84 -32.51
CA PRO A 545 -16.57 -29.25 -33.80
C PRO A 545 -17.60 -28.12 -33.65
N LEU A 546 -17.66 -27.20 -34.62
CA LEU A 546 -18.65 -26.10 -34.63
C LEU A 546 -20.08 -26.54 -35.00
N ALA A 547 -20.28 -27.80 -35.36
CA ALA A 547 -21.56 -28.29 -35.85
C ALA A 547 -22.68 -28.03 -34.81
N GLY A 548 -23.72 -27.30 -35.23
CA GLY A 548 -24.86 -26.95 -34.38
C GLY A 548 -24.72 -25.64 -33.60
N LEU A 549 -23.59 -24.93 -33.69
CA LEU A 549 -23.44 -23.60 -33.12
C LEU A 549 -23.83 -22.52 -34.13
N GLU A 550 -24.71 -21.61 -33.71
CA GLU A 550 -25.06 -20.43 -34.50
C GLU A 550 -24.02 -19.33 -34.27
N ILE A 551 -23.01 -19.30 -35.14
CA ILE A 551 -21.99 -18.26 -35.15
C ILE A 551 -22.24 -17.24 -36.28
N PRO A 552 -21.85 -15.98 -36.11
CA PRO A 552 -21.85 -15.00 -37.20
C PRO A 552 -21.08 -15.49 -38.44
N PRO A 553 -21.63 -15.33 -39.67
CA PRO A 553 -20.90 -15.62 -40.90
C PRO A 553 -19.59 -14.83 -41.00
N TRP A 554 -18.53 -15.46 -41.51
CA TRP A 554 -17.19 -14.86 -41.65
C TRP A 554 -17.20 -13.56 -42.48
N ASP A 555 -17.98 -13.56 -43.55
CA ASP A 555 -18.11 -12.49 -44.55
C ASP A 555 -19.06 -11.37 -44.13
N ARG A 556 -19.73 -11.49 -42.97
CA ARG A 556 -20.61 -10.43 -42.45
C ARG A 556 -19.79 -9.17 -42.12
N ASP A 557 -20.25 -8.01 -42.60
CA ASP A 557 -19.69 -6.71 -42.21
C ASP A 557 -20.77 -5.75 -41.69
N SER A 558 -21.02 -5.84 -40.38
CA SER A 558 -21.92 -4.95 -39.64
C SER A 558 -21.25 -3.67 -39.15
N ILE A 559 -19.95 -3.48 -39.39
CA ILE A 559 -19.13 -2.37 -38.90
C ILE A 559 -18.67 -1.52 -40.08
N LYS A 560 -19.64 -1.03 -40.87
CA LYS A 560 -19.40 -0.08 -41.97
C LYS A 560 -18.96 1.28 -41.45
N LYS A 561 -18.10 1.97 -42.22
CA LYS A 561 -17.65 3.33 -41.89
C LYS A 561 -18.85 4.29 -41.86
N PRO A 562 -18.90 5.25 -40.92
CA PRO A 562 -19.88 6.32 -40.98
C PRO A 562 -19.80 7.03 -42.34
N GLY A 563 -20.91 7.03 -43.10
CA GLY A 563 -20.98 7.66 -44.42
C GLY A 563 -20.83 6.73 -45.63
N GLU A 564 -20.45 5.46 -45.45
CA GLU A 564 -20.57 4.48 -46.53
C GLU A 564 -22.05 4.24 -46.83
N LYS A 565 -22.54 4.80 -47.95
CA LYS A 565 -23.86 4.47 -48.49
C LYS A 565 -23.95 2.96 -48.66
N LYS A 566 -25.09 2.36 -48.34
CA LYS A 566 -25.36 0.98 -48.71
C LYS A 566 -25.23 0.91 -50.24
N SER A 567 -24.19 0.26 -50.75
CA SER A 567 -24.21 -0.28 -52.10
C SER A 567 -25.41 -1.23 -52.16
N ASN A 568 -26.43 -0.84 -52.91
CA ASN A 568 -27.60 -1.67 -53.14
C ASN A 568 -27.23 -2.94 -53.88
#